data_AF-A0AA39SQP2-F1
#
_entry.id   AF-A0AA39SQP2-F1
#
_cell.length_a   1.000
_cell.length_b   1.000
_cell.length_c   1.000
_cell.angle_alpha   90.00
_cell.angle_beta   90.00
_cell.angle_gamma   90.00
#
_symmetry.space_group_name_H-M   'P 1'
#
loop_
_entity.id
_entity.type
_entity.pdbx_description
1 polymer ?
#
loop_
_entity_poly.entity_id
_entity_poly.type
_entity_poly.pdbx_seq_one_letter_code
_entity_poly.pdbx_strand_id
1 'polypeptide(L)'
;MIALALENLGIDVFESYCNWNNRIGVALSLIGIDNRNADIAVLEMGMSGKKEILELARMANPHIRVVLNVGTSHLENHTSLEEVEMAKGEIF
;
A
#
# COMPACT_ATOMS: atom_id res chain seq x y z
N MET A 1 5.47 11.49 -1.05
CA MET A 1 4.74 12.67 -1.58
C MET A 1 3.45 12.94 -0.83
N ILE A 2 2.52 11.97 -0.72
CA ILE A 2 1.27 12.16 0.04
C ILE A 2 1.56 12.48 1.51
N ALA A 3 2.44 11.72 2.18
CA ALA A 3 2.85 11.98 3.55
C ALA A 3 3.42 13.40 3.71
N LEU A 4 4.43 13.77 2.92
CA LEU A 4 5.00 15.12 2.89
C LEU A 4 3.95 16.23 2.69
N ALA A 5 2.94 16.02 1.84
CA ALA A 5 1.88 17.00 1.64
C ALA A 5 0.99 17.16 2.88
N LEU A 6 0.67 16.07 3.58
CA LEU A 6 -0.11 16.07 4.81
C LEU A 6 0.68 16.65 6.00
N GLU A 7 1.97 16.33 6.10
CA GLU A 7 2.88 16.89 7.11
C GLU A 7 2.98 18.42 6.98
N ASN A 8 2.99 18.96 5.75
CA ASN A 8 2.95 20.40 5.52
C ASN A 8 1.65 21.08 6.00
N LEU A 9 0.59 20.31 6.26
CA LEU A 9 -0.65 20.79 6.87
C LEU A 9 -0.62 20.68 8.41
N GLY A 10 0.48 20.22 8.99
CA GLY A 10 0.64 20.03 10.44
C GLY A 10 0.02 18.75 10.99
N ILE A 11 -0.17 17.73 10.14
CA ILE A 11 -0.68 16.41 10.53
C ILE A 11 0.49 15.50 10.85
N ASP A 12 0.41 14.73 11.93
CA ASP A 12 1.42 13.71 12.24
C ASP A 12 1.19 12.47 11.38
N VAL A 13 2.15 12.15 10.50
CA VAL A 13 2.02 11.09 9.50
C VAL A 13 3.04 9.98 9.73
N PHE A 14 2.57 8.74 9.63
CA PHE A 14 3.43 7.58 9.43
C PHE A 14 3.45 7.22 7.95
N GLU A 15 4.62 6.97 7.36
CA GLU A 15 4.74 6.39 6.02
C GLU A 15 5.54 5.08 6.03
N SER A 16 5.17 4.16 5.13
CA SER A 16 5.91 2.90 4.94
C SER A 16 7.39 3.17 4.64
N TYR A 17 8.29 2.46 5.33
CA TYR A 17 9.73 2.64 5.14
C TYR A 17 10.23 1.98 3.86
N CYS A 18 10.82 2.76 2.95
CA CYS A 18 11.40 2.25 1.69
C CYS A 18 10.43 1.32 0.94
N ASN A 19 10.84 0.09 0.65
CA ASN A 19 10.05 -0.91 -0.10
C ASN A 19 9.24 -1.85 0.81
N TRP A 20 8.82 -1.39 1.99
CA TRP A 20 8.01 -2.18 2.92
C TRP A 20 6.54 -2.26 2.50
N ASN A 21 6.32 -2.73 1.27
CA ASN A 21 5.04 -2.77 0.60
C ASN A 21 4.49 -4.20 0.44
N ASN A 22 5.18 -5.21 0.96
CA ASN A 22 4.75 -6.61 0.96
C ASN A 22 4.22 -7.03 2.33
N ARG A 23 3.83 -8.30 2.48
CA ARG A 23 3.23 -8.82 3.73
C ARG A 23 4.05 -8.52 4.98
N ILE A 24 5.37 -8.72 4.91
CA ILE A 24 6.25 -8.51 6.07
C ILE A 24 6.41 -7.01 6.32
N GLY A 25 6.66 -6.23 5.27
CA GLY A 25 6.87 -4.78 5.38
C GLY A 25 5.64 -4.04 5.91
N VAL A 26 4.44 -4.39 5.43
CA VAL A 26 3.19 -3.79 5.91
C VAL A 26 2.93 -4.21 7.36
N ALA A 27 3.14 -5.47 7.74
CA ALA A 27 2.98 -5.90 9.13
C ALA A 27 3.92 -5.14 10.08
N LEU A 28 5.20 -4.97 9.71
CA LEU A 28 6.15 -4.17 10.48
C LEU A 28 5.75 -2.69 10.55
N SER A 29 5.23 -2.15 9.45
CA SER A 29 4.73 -0.77 9.39
C SER A 29 3.58 -0.57 10.36
N LEU A 30 2.61 -1.49 10.40
CA LEU A 30 1.46 -1.43 11.31
C LEU A 30 1.88 -1.43 12.78
N ILE A 31 2.82 -2.30 13.16
CA ILE A 31 3.39 -2.31 14.52
C ILE A 31 4.13 -0.99 14.83
N GLY A 32 4.72 -0.35 13.81
CA GLY A 32 5.42 0.92 13.94
C GLY A 32 4.50 2.13 14.15
N ILE A 33 3.28 2.12 13.59
CA ILE A 33 2.30 3.21 13.70
C ILE A 33 1.93 3.45 15.17
N ASP A 34 1.57 2.39 15.89
CA ASP A 34 1.13 2.48 17.30
C ASP A 34 2.20 3.12 18.20
N ASN A 35 3.48 2.89 17.91
CA ASN A 35 4.58 3.45 18.69
C ASN A 35 4.81 4.95 18.44
N ARG A 36 4.31 5.51 17.34
CA ARG A 36 4.54 6.90 16.95
C ARG A 36 3.36 7.85 17.21
N ASN A 37 2.18 7.33 17.59
CA ASN A 37 0.96 8.12 17.76
C ASN A 37 0.62 9.01 16.54
N ALA A 38 0.78 8.48 15.31
CA ALA A 38 0.45 9.23 14.10
C ALA A 38 -1.07 9.33 13.89
N ASP A 39 -1.55 10.49 13.40
CA ASP A 39 -2.94 10.71 13.04
C ASP A 39 -3.34 9.95 11.76
N ILE A 40 -2.42 9.88 10.80
CA ILE A 40 -2.62 9.25 9.50
C ILE A 40 -1.45 8.32 9.18
N ALA A 41 -1.75 7.15 8.61
CA ALA A 41 -0.76 6.26 8.04
C ALA A 41 -0.91 6.16 6.51
N VAL A 42 0.20 6.36 5.80
CA VAL A 42 0.31 6.21 4.34
C VAL A 42 1.14 4.97 4.06
N LEU A 43 0.47 3.90 3.61
CA LEU A 43 1.09 2.61 3.35
C LEU A 43 1.10 2.31 1.85
N GLU A 44 2.26 1.97 1.31
CA GLU A 44 2.36 1.39 -0.02
C GLU A 44 1.99 -0.11 0.02
N MET A 45 1.22 -0.58 -0.98
CA MET A 45 0.83 -1.98 -1.12
C MET A 45 1.25 -2.49 -2.50
N GLY A 46 2.25 -3.36 -2.50
CA GLY A 46 2.79 -4.03 -3.69
C GLY A 46 2.18 -5.41 -3.89
N MET A 47 2.33 -5.93 -5.11
CA MET A 47 2.03 -7.33 -5.42
C MET A 47 2.99 -7.88 -6.46
N SER A 48 3.30 -9.17 -6.34
CA SER A 48 3.93 -10.00 -7.38
C SER A 48 2.94 -10.96 -8.02
N GLY A 49 1.76 -11.14 -7.41
CA GLY A 49 0.72 -12.04 -7.89
C GLY A 49 -0.66 -11.71 -7.33
N LYS A 50 -1.64 -12.53 -7.71
CA LYS A 50 -3.04 -12.38 -7.28
C LYS A 50 -3.21 -12.62 -5.78
N LYS A 51 -4.17 -11.94 -5.18
CA LYS A 51 -4.61 -11.97 -3.77
C LYS A 51 -3.67 -11.30 -2.76
N GLU A 52 -2.50 -10.86 -3.18
CA GLU A 52 -1.55 -10.21 -2.27
C GLU A 52 -2.08 -8.84 -1.82
N ILE A 53 -2.57 -8.00 -2.74
CA ILE A 53 -3.17 -6.71 -2.37
C ILE A 53 -4.39 -6.91 -1.48
N LEU A 54 -5.23 -7.92 -1.75
CA LEU A 54 -6.35 -8.25 -0.87
C LEU A 54 -5.88 -8.59 0.56
N GLU A 55 -4.81 -9.37 0.69
CA GLU A 55 -4.23 -9.71 2.00
C GLU A 55 -3.71 -8.46 2.72
N LEU A 56 -2.96 -7.60 2.03
CA LEU A 56 -2.44 -6.35 2.59
C LEU A 56 -3.56 -5.40 3.01
N ALA A 57 -4.59 -5.24 2.17
CA ALA A 57 -5.73 -4.39 2.45
C ALA A 57 -6.55 -4.90 3.66
N ARG A 58 -6.73 -6.22 3.80
CA ARG A 58 -7.38 -6.81 4.98
C ARG A 58 -6.59 -6.59 6.25
N MET A 59 -5.27 -6.67 6.17
CA MET A 59 -4.38 -6.47 7.32
C MET A 59 -4.35 -5.00 7.76
N ALA A 60 -4.26 -4.06 6.80
CA ALA A 60 -4.15 -2.63 7.09
C ALA A 60 -5.52 -1.92 7.27
N ASN A 61 -6.61 -2.53 6.81
CA ASN A 61 -7.96 -1.97 6.81
C ASN A 61 -8.03 -0.49 6.38
N PRO A 62 -7.58 -0.13 5.16
CA PRO A 62 -7.40 1.25 4.76
C PRO A 62 -8.74 1.99 4.60
N HIS A 63 -8.82 3.19 5.19
CA HIS A 63 -9.95 4.11 5.08
C HIS A 63 -10.02 4.79 3.69
N ILE A 64 -8.87 5.10 3.12
CA ILE A 64 -8.72 5.71 1.79
C ILE A 64 -7.82 4.79 0.97
N ARG A 65 -8.26 4.51 -0.26
CA ARG A 65 -7.59 3.58 -1.19
C ARG A 65 -7.30 4.34 -2.48
N VAL A 66 -6.07 4.25 -2.98
CA VAL A 66 -5.63 4.97 -4.18
C VAL A 66 -4.88 4.02 -5.10
N VAL A 67 -5.35 3.91 -6.34
CA VAL A 67 -4.63 3.23 -7.43
C VAL A 67 -4.07 4.30 -8.34
N LEU A 68 -2.73 4.36 -8.45
CA LEU A 68 -2.06 5.40 -9.24
C LEU A 68 -2.08 5.11 -10.74
N ASN A 69 -1.77 3.86 -11.12
CA ASN A 69 -1.74 3.42 -12.51
C ASN A 69 -1.88 1.89 -12.60
N VAL A 70 -2.25 1.44 -13.80
CA VAL A 70 -2.09 0.05 -14.24
C VAL A 70 -1.05 0.05 -15.35
N GLY A 71 0.12 -0.53 -15.06
CA GLY A 71 1.26 -0.55 -15.96
C GLY A 71 1.76 -1.97 -16.20
N THR A 72 2.81 -2.09 -17.00
CA THR A 72 3.40 -3.37 -17.42
C THR A 72 4.30 -4.03 -16.38
N SER A 73 4.45 -3.43 -15.20
CA SER A 73 5.17 -4.02 -14.07
C SER A 73 4.57 -5.36 -13.69
N HIS A 74 5.40 -6.38 -13.49
CA HIS A 74 5.00 -7.74 -13.12
C HIS A 74 4.28 -8.54 -14.21
N LEU A 75 4.33 -8.11 -15.48
CA LEU A 75 3.87 -8.93 -16.62
C LEU A 75 4.55 -10.30 -16.69
N GLU A 76 5.76 -10.45 -16.16
CA GLU A 76 6.42 -11.75 -16.04
C GLU A 76 5.62 -12.76 -15.18
N ASN A 77 4.79 -12.26 -14.27
CA ASN A 77 3.93 -13.03 -13.38
C ASN A 77 2.43 -12.93 -13.75
N HIS A 78 2.09 -12.16 -14.80
CA HIS A 78 0.72 -11.87 -15.21
C HIS A 78 0.54 -12.03 -16.72
N THR A 79 -0.50 -12.75 -17.11
CA THR A 79 -0.74 -13.14 -18.51
C THR A 79 -1.18 -11.97 -19.39
N SER A 80 -1.72 -10.90 -18.79
CA SER A 80 -2.18 -9.70 -19.49
C SER A 80 -2.21 -8.47 -18.58
N LEU A 81 -2.33 -7.28 -19.19
CA LEU A 81 -2.55 -6.04 -18.44
C LEU A 81 -3.87 -6.06 -17.65
N GLU A 82 -4.87 -6.79 -18.16
CA GLU A 82 -6.16 -6.99 -17.48
C GLU A 82 -5.97 -7.78 -16.17
N GLU A 83 -5.06 -8.75 -16.12
CA GLU A 83 -4.75 -9.45 -14.86
C GLU A 83 -4.03 -8.54 -13.86
N VAL A 84 -3.18 -7.62 -14.32
CA VAL A 84 -2.54 -6.60 -13.46
C VAL A 84 -3.59 -5.64 -12.92
N GLU A 85 -4.54 -5.22 -13.76
CA GLU A 85 -5.69 -4.40 -13.35
C GLU A 85 -6.50 -5.10 -12.27
N MET A 86 -6.93 -6.35 -12.51
CA MET A 86 -7.71 -7.14 -11.55
C MET A 86 -6.95 -7.30 -10.23
N ALA A 87 -5.65 -7.64 -10.28
CA ALA A 87 -4.84 -7.79 -9.08
C ALA A 87 -4.68 -6.48 -8.30
N LYS A 88 -4.51 -5.33 -8.97
CA LYS A 88 -4.53 -4.01 -8.31
C LYS A 88 -5.90 -3.63 -7.77
N GLY A 89 -6.95 -4.04 -8.47
CA GLY A 89 -8.35 -3.82 -8.09
C GLY A 89 -8.78 -4.55 -6.82
N GLU A 90 -8.03 -5.57 -6.38
CA GLU A 90 -8.25 -6.28 -5.11
C GLU A 90 -8.20 -5.38 -3.87
N ILE A 91 -7.71 -4.15 -4.01
CA ILE A 91 -7.75 -3.15 -2.94
C ILE A 91 -9.20 -2.74 -2.60
N PHE A 92 -10.18 -2.97 -3.49
CA PHE A 92 -11.59 -2.61 -3.33
C PHE A 92 -12.44 -3.78 -2.83
#